data_AF-A0A3L6M130-F1
#
_entry.id   AF-A0A3L6M130-F1
#
_cell.length_a   1.000
_cell.length_b   1.000
_cell.length_c   1.000
_cell.angle_alpha   90.00
_cell.angle_beta   90.00
_cell.angle_gamma   90.00
#
_symmetry.space_group_name_H-M   'P 1'
#
loop_
_entity.id
_entity.type
_entity.pdbx_description
1 polymer ?
#
loop_
_entity_poly.entity_id
_entity_poly.type
_entity_poly.pdbx_seq_one_letter_code
_entity_poly.pdbx_strand_id
1 'polypeptide(L)' 'MRDAEFEELAGRIDGIGRVVAMLIADLEMREQLGGDRFCSQLRSYADQRGRYAEHQKSAQVIWQIADELDAARLNRSAGH' A
#
# COMPACT_ATOMS: atom_id res chain seq x y z
N MET A 1 8.81 22.82 15.58
CA MET A 1 7.96 21.86 16.32
C MET A 1 7.05 21.07 15.40
N ARG A 2 6.34 21.72 14.44
CA ARG A 2 5.53 21.04 13.40
C ARG A 2 6.29 20.03 12.54
N ASP A 3 7.55 20.31 12.20
CA ASP A 3 8.31 19.45 11.28
C ASP A 3 8.68 18.10 11.92
N ALA A 4 9.00 18.09 13.22
CA ALA A 4 9.34 16.86 13.93
C ALA A 4 8.13 15.93 14.10
N GLU A 5 6.93 16.48 14.38
CA GLU A 5 5.69 15.70 14.45
C GLU A 5 5.30 15.13 13.08
N PHE A 6 5.55 15.89 12.00
CA PHE A 6 5.34 15.43 10.64
C PHE A 6 6.32 14.30 10.25
N GLU A 7 7.60 14.46 10.57
CA GLU A 7 8.62 13.43 10.34
C GLU A 7 8.32 12.14 11.11
N GLU A 8 7.87 12.25 12.36
CA GLU A 8 7.46 11.09 13.15
C GLU A 8 6.26 10.38 12.51
N LEU A 9 5.23 11.13 12.11
CA LEU A 9 4.06 10.56 11.47
C LEU A 9 4.42 9.90 10.13
N ALA A 10 5.26 10.55 9.32
CA ALA A 10 5.75 10.02 8.06
C ALA A 10 6.56 8.72 8.27
N GLY A 11 7.45 8.71 9.26
CA GLY A 11 8.23 7.52 9.62
C GLY A 11 7.36 6.35 10.10
N ARG A 12 6.31 6.63 10.89
CA ARG A 12 5.34 5.60 11.33
C ARG A 12 4.56 5.04 10.16
N ILE A 13 4.15 5.87 9.20
CA ILE A 13 3.45 5.44 8.00
C ILE A 13 4.36 4.59 7.11
N ASP A 14 5.61 5.02 6.86
CA ASP A 14 6.61 4.25 6.10
C ASP A 14 6.87 2.88 6.76
N GLY A 15 7.09 2.86 8.08
CA GLY A 15 7.30 1.63 8.84
C GLY A 15 6.14 0.63 8.69
N ILE A 16 4.90 1.10 8.85
CA ILE A 16 3.71 0.26 8.66
C ILE A 16 3.60 -0.21 7.22
N GLY A 17 3.82 0.68 6.24
CA GLY A 17 3.80 0.36 4.82
C GLY A 17 4.78 -0.76 4.46
N ARG A 18 6.02 -0.68 4.96
CA ARG A 18 7.05 -1.71 4.75
C ARG A 18 6.67 -3.06 5.36
N VAL A 19 6.14 -3.07 6.58
CA VAL A 19 5.71 -4.31 7.25
C VAL A 19 4.57 -4.97 6.47
N VAL A 20 3.60 -4.19 6.00
CA VAL A 20 2.48 -4.69 5.19
C VAL A 20 2.99 -5.22 3.84
N ALA A 21 3.91 -4.52 3.18
CA ALA A 21 4.51 -4.98 1.93
C ALA A 21 5.28 -6.31 2.08
N MET A 22 6.05 -6.47 3.16
CA MET A 22 6.73 -7.74 3.46
C MET A 22 5.74 -8.88 3.72
N LEU A 23 4.66 -8.62 4.46
CA LEU A 23 3.61 -9.61 4.71
C LEU A 23 2.91 -10.03 3.42
N ILE A 24 2.55 -9.08 2.56
CA ILE A 24 1.90 -9.36 1.27
C ILE A 24 2.83 -10.21 0.40
N ALA A 25 4.11 -9.86 0.32
CA ALA A 25 5.08 -10.63 -0.45
C ALA A 25 5.24 -12.07 0.09
N ASP A 26 5.33 -12.27 1.40
CA ASP A 26 5.40 -13.60 2.01
C ASP A 26 4.14 -14.43 1.70
N LEU A 27 2.95 -13.83 1.77
CA LEU A 27 1.70 -14.50 1.44
C LEU A 27 1.57 -14.83 -0.05
N GLU A 28 2.04 -13.95 -0.95
CA GLU A 28 2.11 -14.21 -2.39
C GLU A 28 3.05 -15.39 -2.69
N MET A 29 4.24 -15.41 -2.09
CA MET A 29 5.23 -16.48 -2.27
C MET A 29 4.74 -17.84 -1.77
N ARG A 30 3.84 -17.85 -0.78
CA ARG A 30 3.17 -19.06 -0.27
C ARG A 30 1.92 -19.44 -1.06
N GLU A 31 1.61 -18.71 -2.13
CA GLU A 31 0.40 -18.85 -2.95
C GLU A 31 -0.91 -18.66 -2.15
N GLN A 32 -0.83 -17.96 -1.01
CA GLN A 32 -1.98 -17.71 -0.12
C GLN A 32 -2.70 -16.40 -0.45
N LEU A 33 -2.08 -15.55 -1.27
CA LEU A 33 -2.63 -14.27 -1.72
C LEU A 33 -2.39 -14.08 -3.21
N GLY A 34 -3.46 -13.79 -3.96
CA GLY A 34 -3.35 -13.36 -5.35
C GLY A 34 -2.99 -11.88 -5.43
N GLY A 35 -1.72 -11.56 -5.62
CA GLY A 35 -1.17 -10.20 -5.62
C GLY A 35 -1.91 -9.20 -6.51
N ASP A 36 -2.08 -9.54 -7.79
CA ASP A 36 -2.80 -8.73 -8.78
C ASP A 36 -4.23 -8.41 -8.32
N ARG A 37 -4.94 -9.44 -7.84
CA ARG A 37 -6.32 -9.32 -7.34
C ARG A 37 -6.36 -8.43 -6.10
N PHE A 38 -5.42 -8.60 -5.18
CA PHE A 38 -5.35 -7.81 -3.96
C PHE A 38 -5.11 -6.32 -4.27
N CYS A 39 -4.15 -6.00 -5.15
CA CYS A 39 -3.88 -4.63 -5.56
C CYS A 39 -5.11 -4.00 -6.26
N SER A 40 -5.79 -4.75 -7.13
CA SER A 40 -7.04 -4.30 -7.75
C SER A 40 -8.15 -4.03 -6.72
N GLN A 41 -8.26 -4.84 -5.67
CA GLN A 41 -9.24 -4.65 -4.60
C GLN A 41 -8.93 -3.40 -3.77
N LEU A 42 -7.65 -3.13 -3.50
CA LEU A 42 -7.23 -1.90 -2.81
C LEU A 42 -7.59 -0.64 -3.60
N ARG A 43 -7.32 -0.63 -4.91
CA ARG A 43 -7.70 0.50 -5.79
C ARG A 43 -9.21 0.71 -5.81
N SER A 44 -9.99 -0.37 -5.96
CA SER A 44 -11.46 -0.29 -5.89
C SER A 44 -11.96 0.21 -4.54
N TYR A 45 -11.33 -0.19 -3.44
CA TYR A 45 -11.69 0.28 -2.11
C TYR A 45 -11.36 1.76 -1.94
N ALA A 46 -10.20 2.19 -2.42
CA ALA A 46 -9.79 3.58 -2.41
C ALA A 46 -10.78 4.46 -3.21
N ASP A 47 -11.21 4.01 -4.39
CA ASP A 47 -12.20 4.73 -5.20
C ASP A 47 -13.54 4.89 -4.49
N GLN A 48 -14.02 3.83 -3.83
CA GLN A 48 -15.27 3.89 -3.06
C GLN A 48 -15.13 4.82 -1.85
N ARG A 49 -14.00 4.72 -1.14
CA ARG A 49 -13.70 5.52 0.04
C ARG A 49 -13.51 7.00 -0.30
N GLY A 50 -12.91 7.30 -1.44
CA GLY A 50 -12.65 8.66 -1.93
C GLY A 50 -13.92 9.45 -2.30
N ARG A 51 -15.09 8.79 -2.36
CA ARG A 51 -16.39 9.46 -2.55
C ARG A 51 -16.78 10.34 -1.36
N TYR A 52 -16.21 10.08 -0.18
CA TYR A 52 -16.44 10.86 1.03
C TYR A 52 -15.31 11.88 1.21
N ALA A 53 -15.65 13.15 1.36
CA ALA A 53 -14.69 14.25 1.36
C ALA A 53 -13.64 14.11 2.49
N GLU A 54 -14.08 13.69 3.68
CA GLU A 54 -13.26 13.42 4.86
C GLU A 54 -12.27 12.27 4.66
N HIS A 55 -12.43 11.47 3.61
CA HIS A 55 -11.61 10.29 3.34
C HIS A 55 -10.73 10.41 2.10
N GLN A 56 -10.82 11.51 1.34
CA GLN A 56 -10.03 11.68 0.12
C GLN A 56 -8.53 11.46 0.33
N LYS A 57 -7.97 11.97 1.44
CA LYS A 57 -6.54 11.79 1.71
C LYS A 57 -6.18 10.34 2.03
N SER A 58 -7.02 9.65 2.81
CA SER A 58 -6.83 8.22 3.07
C SER A 58 -6.99 7.38 1.80
N ALA A 59 -7.92 7.73 0.91
CA ALA A 59 -8.10 7.06 -0.38
C ALA A 59 -6.86 7.22 -1.27
N GLN A 60 -6.28 8.43 -1.34
CA GLN A 60 -5.03 8.66 -2.07
C GLN A 60 -3.88 7.81 -1.54
N VAL A 61 -3.74 7.71 -0.21
CA VAL A 61 -2.70 6.88 0.41
C VAL A 61 -2.89 5.40 0.09
N ILE A 62 -4.14 4.90 0.11
CA ILE A 62 -4.43 3.50 -0.25
C ILE A 62 -4.08 3.22 -1.72
N TRP A 63 -4.36 4.17 -2.62
CA TRP A 63 -3.96 4.10 -4.02
C TRP A 63 -2.44 4.00 -4.18
N GLN A 64 -1.70 4.87 -3.48
CA GLN A 64 -0.23 4.87 -3.49
C GLN A 64 0.34 3.54 -2.98
N ILE A 65 -0.20 3.00 -1.89
CA ILE A 65 0.20 1.70 -1.36
C ILE A 65 -0.05 0.60 -2.40
N ALA A 66 -1.21 0.60 -3.06
CA ALA A 66 -1.51 -0.39 -4.09
C ALA A 66 -0.50 -0.34 -5.25
N ASP A 67 -0.09 0.85 -5.68
CA ASP A 67 0.88 1.04 -6.76
C ASP A 67 2.29 0.62 -6.34
N GLU A 68 2.71 0.94 -5.12
CA GLU A 68 4.02 0.51 -4.58
C GLU A 68 4.12 -1.01 -4.43
N LEU A 69 3.03 -1.66 -4.01
CA LEU A 69 2.95 -3.12 -3.95
C LEU A 69 3.03 -3.76 -5.34
N ASP A 70 2.31 -3.18 -6.31
CA ASP A 70 2.32 -3.63 -7.71
C ASP A 70 3.74 -3.51 -8.30
N ALA A 71 4.40 -2.38 -8.10
CA ALA A 71 5.76 -2.14 -8.55
C ALA A 71 6.77 -3.10 -7.88
N ALA A 72 6.65 -3.31 -6.57
CA ALA A 72 7.48 -4.26 -5.85
C ALA A 72 7.30 -5.69 -6.36
N ARG A 73 6.08 -6.08 -6.72
CA ARG A 73 5.79 -7.40 -7.32
C ARG A 73 6.44 -7.54 -8.68
N LEU A 74 6.25 -6.57 -9.59
CA LEU A 74 6.84 -6.57 -10.92
C LEU A 74 8.37 -6.68 -10.88
N ASN A 75 9.01 -5.98 -9.94
CA ASN A 75 10.46 -6.05 -9.74
C ASN A 75 10.93 -7.45 -9.29
N ARG A 76 10.15 -8.16 -8.47
CA ARG A 76 10.45 -9.55 -8.10
C ARG A 76 10.28 -10.50 -9.29
N SER A 77 9.22 -10.32 -10.07
CA SER A 77 8.93 -11.15 -11.24
C SER A 77 9.96 -10.99 -12.37
N ALA A 78 10.54 -9.79 -12.51
CA ALA A 78 11.56 -9.50 -13.53
C ALA A 78 12.97 -9.96 -13.17
N GLY A 79 13.22 -10.28 -11.89
CA GLY A 79 14.49 -10.81 -11.38
C GLY A 79 14.60 -12.35 -11.43
N HIS A 80 13.56 -13.03 -11.92
CA HIS A 80 13.49 -14.48 -12.15
C HIS A 80 13.43 -14.77 -13.64
#